data_AF-A0A819YFG7-F1
#
_entry.id   AF-A0A819YFG7-F1
#
_cell.length_a   1.000
_cell.length_b   1.000
_cell.length_c   1.000
_cell.angle_alpha   90.00
_cell.angle_beta   90.00
_cell.angle_gamma   90.00
#
_symmetry.space_group_name_H-M   'P 1'
#
loop_
_entity.id
_entity.type
_entity.pdbx_description
1 polymer ?
#
loop_
_entity_poly.entity_id
_entity_poly.type
_entity_poly.pdbx_seq_one_letter_code
_entity_poly.pdbx_strand_id
1 'polypeptide(L)'
;MASTNQQRRIILITGANKGIGFEVVKKLIEKPSSNSKDIILLGSRDESIATATNEIKQKYGGHLDVIINNAGIVPRDNTIQAARETQATNYYGVKMLNEHLIPLLR
;
A
#
# COMPACT_ATOMS: atom_id res chain seq x y z
N MET A 1 12.95 -0.12 -34.66
CA MET A 1 13.14 -0.56 -33.26
C MET A 1 12.07 0.12 -32.42
N ALA A 2 11.07 -0.65 -31.96
CA ALA A 2 10.01 -0.08 -31.12
C ALA A 2 10.63 0.36 -29.79
N SER A 3 10.49 1.63 -29.43
CA SER A 3 10.73 2.07 -28.06
C SER A 3 9.75 1.31 -27.18
N THR A 4 10.23 0.30 -26.46
CA THR A 4 9.45 -0.30 -25.38
C THR A 4 9.20 0.81 -24.37
N ASN A 5 7.99 1.37 -24.39
CA ASN A 5 7.56 2.36 -23.43
C ASN A 5 7.60 1.67 -22.06
N GLN A 6 8.69 1.87 -21.31
CA GLN A 6 8.85 1.25 -19.99
C GLN A 6 7.78 1.84 -19.07
N GLN A 7 6.69 1.10 -18.88
CA GLN A 7 5.60 1.51 -18.01
C GLN A 7 6.10 1.46 -16.55
N ARG A 8 5.92 2.57 -15.83
CA ARG A 8 6.22 2.58 -14.39
C ARG A 8 5.12 1.82 -13.67
N ARG A 9 5.51 0.94 -12.76
CA ARG A 9 4.58 0.19 -11.92
C ARG A 9 4.51 0.86 -10.56
N ILE A 10 3.33 1.21 -10.10
CA ILE A 10 3.13 1.89 -8.82
C ILE A 10 2.55 0.91 -7.81
N ILE A 11 3.34 0.66 -6.77
CA ILE A 11 3.08 -0.35 -5.75
C ILE A 11 2.85 0.38 -4.42
N LEU A 12 1.65 0.29 -3.85
CA LEU A 12 1.38 0.78 -2.51
C LEU A 12 1.53 -0.34 -1.49
N ILE A 13 2.29 -0.10 -0.43
CA ILE A 13 2.52 -1.05 0.66
C ILE A 13 2.22 -0.37 2.01
N THR A 14 1.27 -0.91 2.77
CA THR A 14 1.00 -0.44 4.13
C THR A 14 1.84 -1.24 5.16
N GLY A 15 2.18 -0.62 6.29
CA GLY A 15 2.95 -1.31 7.35
C GLY A 15 4.37 -1.69 6.93
N ALA A 16 4.99 -0.91 6.05
CA ALA A 16 6.28 -1.22 5.42
C ALA A 16 7.50 -0.80 6.26
N ASN A 17 7.31 -0.28 7.46
CA ASN A 17 8.40 0.20 8.32
C ASN A 17 9.13 -0.92 9.08
N LYS A 18 8.53 -2.12 9.20
CA LYS A 18 9.12 -3.28 9.87
C LYS A 18 8.51 -4.60 9.36
N GLY A 19 9.12 -5.71 9.75
CA GLY A 19 8.58 -7.06 9.49
C GLY A 19 8.44 -7.36 7.99
N ILE A 20 7.36 -8.05 7.63
CA ILE A 20 7.15 -8.55 6.26
C ILE A 20 7.08 -7.41 5.24
N GLY A 21 6.34 -6.34 5.52
CA GLY A 21 6.23 -5.20 4.61
C GLY A 21 7.58 -4.56 4.28
N PHE A 22 8.47 -4.44 5.25
CA PHE A 22 9.83 -3.94 5.04
C PHE A 22 10.66 -4.87 4.15
N GLU A 23 10.62 -6.17 4.42
CA GLU A 23 11.34 -7.17 3.60
C GLU A 23 10.79 -7.25 2.17
N VAL A 24 9.49 -7.01 1.97
CA VAL A 24 8.90 -6.89 0.63
C VAL A 24 9.49 -5.69 -0.12
N VAL A 25 9.57 -4.52 0.51
CA VAL A 25 10.20 -3.32 -0.08
C VAL A 25 11.65 -3.62 -0.46
N LYS A 26 12.42 -4.22 0.45
CA LYS A 26 13.82 -4.58 0.22
C LYS A 26 13.98 -5.48 -1.00
N LYS A 27 13.18 -6.55 -1.09
CA LYS A 27 13.22 -7.49 -2.22
C LYS A 27 12.80 -6.85 -3.55
N LEU A 28 11.81 -5.97 -3.55
CA LEU A 28 11.40 -5.24 -4.75
C LEU A 28 12.51 -4.31 -5.27
N ILE A 29 13.28 -3.71 -4.37
CA ILE A 29 14.44 -2.88 -4.72
C ILE A 29 15.64 -3.73 -5.19
N GLU A 30 15.93 -4.84 -4.52
CA GLU A 30 17.03 -5.75 -4.86
C GLU A 30 16.80 -6.48 -6.19
N LYS A 31 15.54 -6.79 -6.51
CA LYS A 31 15.15 -7.53 -7.72
C LYS A 31 14.07 -6.76 -8.48
N PRO A 32 14.42 -5.61 -9.07
CA PRO A 32 13.46 -4.80 -9.81
C PRO A 32 12.95 -5.57 -11.02
N SER A 33 11.70 -5.31 -11.39
CA SER A 33 11.12 -5.84 -12.63
C SER A 33 11.95 -5.41 -13.84
N SER A 34 12.30 -6.36 -14.71
CA SER A 34 13.11 -6.09 -15.90
C SER A 34 12.42 -5.15 -16.91
N ASN A 35 11.09 -5.05 -16.83
CA ASN A 35 10.27 -4.33 -17.80
C ASN A 35 9.60 -3.07 -17.24
N SER A 36 9.67 -2.82 -15.92
CA SER A 36 9.06 -1.66 -15.27
C SER A 36 10.01 -1.01 -14.26
N LYS A 37 10.07 0.33 -14.27
CA LYS A 37 10.62 1.07 -13.14
C LYS A 37 9.56 1.17 -12.05
N ASP A 38 9.74 0.39 -10.99
CA ASP A 38 8.81 0.37 -9.88
C ASP A 38 8.90 1.69 -9.07
N ILE A 39 7.74 2.26 -8.73
CA ILE A 39 7.59 3.31 -7.73
C ILE A 39 6.91 2.66 -6.53
N ILE A 40 7.58 2.66 -5.38
CA ILE A 40 7.08 2.05 -4.16
C ILE A 40 6.58 3.16 -3.23
N LEU A 41 5.28 3.17 -2.97
CA LEU A 41 4.61 4.08 -2.04
C LEU A 41 4.42 3.38 -0.70
N LEU A 42 4.77 4.05 0.40
CA LEU A 42 4.64 3.51 1.75
C LEU A 42 3.49 4.20 2.47
N GLY A 43 2.51 3.42 2.95
CA GLY A 43 1.37 3.96 3.70
C GLY A 43 1.77 4.40 5.12
N SER A 44 1.33 5.60 5.51
CA SER A 44 1.45 6.13 6.87
C SER A 44 0.12 6.00 7.63
N ARG A 45 0.19 5.88 8.97
CA ARG A 45 -1.00 5.82 9.84
C ARG A 45 -1.67 7.19 10.03
N ASP A 46 -0.86 8.25 10.06
CA ASP A 46 -1.33 9.60 10.39
C ASP A 46 -1.93 10.31 9.17
N GLU A 47 -1.76 9.74 7.98
CA GLU A 47 -2.28 10.30 6.74
C GLU A 47 -3.74 9.87 6.51
N SER A 48 -4.58 10.79 6.07
CA SER A 48 -5.96 10.45 5.74
C SER A 48 -6.04 9.70 4.41
N ILE A 49 -7.01 8.78 4.26
CA ILE A 49 -7.25 8.06 3.01
C ILE A 49 -7.49 9.05 1.84
N ALA A 50 -8.19 10.14 2.11
CA ALA A 50 -8.47 11.17 1.11
C ALA A 50 -7.20 11.89 0.64
N THR A 51 -6.31 12.27 1.57
CA THR A 51 -5.02 12.89 1.21
C THR A 51 -4.16 11.92 0.40
N ALA A 52 -4.01 10.67 0.85
CA ALA A 52 -3.21 9.67 0.15
C ALA A 52 -3.74 9.42 -1.26
N THR A 53 -5.06 9.31 -1.42
CA THR A 53 -5.71 9.14 -2.72
C THR A 53 -5.46 10.35 -3.63
N ASN A 54 -5.55 11.57 -3.10
CA ASN A 54 -5.29 12.79 -3.86
C ASN A 54 -3.81 12.89 -4.27
N GLU A 55 -2.88 12.49 -3.40
CA GLU A 55 -1.46 12.43 -3.73
C GLU A 55 -1.19 11.45 -4.88
N ILE A 56 -1.81 10.26 -4.85
CA ILE A 56 -1.73 9.28 -5.96
C ILE A 56 -2.25 9.87 -7.27
N LYS A 57 -3.38 10.57 -7.22
CA LYS A 57 -3.95 11.25 -8.40
C LYS A 57 -3.03 12.33 -8.95
N GLN A 58 -2.47 13.18 -8.09
CA GLN A 58 -1.72 14.36 -8.51
C GLN A 58 -0.28 14.04 -8.92
N LYS A 59 0.43 13.21 -8.15
CA LYS A 59 1.87 12.96 -8.35
C LYS A 59 2.17 11.70 -9.15
N TYR A 60 1.24 10.75 -9.15
CA TYR A 60 1.46 9.41 -9.65
C TYR A 60 0.47 9.04 -10.77
N GLY A 61 -0.15 10.04 -11.41
CA GLY A 61 -1.03 9.83 -12.56
C GLY A 61 -2.35 9.12 -12.24
N GLY A 62 -2.72 9.01 -10.96
CA GLY A 62 -3.97 8.39 -10.54
C GLY A 62 -4.07 6.92 -10.86
N HIS A 63 -2.94 6.20 -10.85
CA HIS A 63 -2.91 4.76 -11.04
C HIS A 63 -2.13 4.04 -9.94
N LEU A 64 -2.54 2.82 -9.67
CA LEU A 64 -1.83 1.81 -8.90
C LEU A 64 -1.85 0.51 -9.71
N ASP A 65 -0.79 -0.27 -9.60
CA ASP A 65 -0.72 -1.61 -10.21
C ASP A 65 -0.80 -2.70 -9.15
N VAL A 66 -0.33 -2.39 -7.93
CA VAL A 66 -0.31 -3.34 -6.82
C VAL A 66 -0.65 -2.63 -5.52
N ILE A 67 -1.52 -3.27 -4.72
CA ILE A 67 -1.84 -2.86 -3.35
C ILE A 67 -1.48 -4.00 -2.41
N ILE A 68 -0.61 -3.74 -1.42
CA ILE A 68 -0.23 -4.68 -0.38
C ILE A 68 -0.76 -4.17 0.97
N ASN A 69 -1.87 -4.75 1.40
CA ASN A 69 -2.51 -4.47 2.68
C ASN A 69 -1.83 -5.22 3.83
N ASN A 70 -0.61 -4.80 4.18
CA ASN A 70 0.22 -5.46 5.19
C ASN A 70 0.14 -4.83 6.59
N ALA A 71 -0.34 -3.59 6.73
CA ALA A 71 -0.54 -2.99 8.04
C ALA A 71 -1.54 -3.78 8.89
N GLY A 72 -1.15 -4.10 10.12
CA GLY A 72 -2.03 -4.75 11.09
C GLY A 72 -1.52 -4.60 12.52
N ILE A 73 -2.42 -4.75 13.49
CA ILE A 73 -2.12 -4.75 14.92
C ILE A 73 -2.76 -5.96 15.59
N VAL A 74 -2.16 -6.39 16.70
CA VAL A 74 -2.75 -7.32 17.66
C VAL A 74 -2.35 -6.81 19.04
N PRO A 75 -3.23 -6.10 19.75
CA PRO A 75 -2.98 -5.74 21.15
C PRO A 75 -2.76 -7.01 21.99
N ARG A 76 -1.97 -6.92 23.06
CA ARG A 76 -1.65 -8.08 23.90
C ARG A 76 -2.79 -8.46 24.83
N ASP A 77 -3.68 -7.52 25.12
CA ASP A 77 -4.77 -7.72 26.07
C ASP A 77 -5.90 -8.52 25.43
N ASN A 78 -6.42 -9.51 26.15
CA ASN A 78 -7.55 -10.31 25.70
C ASN A 78 -8.88 -9.67 26.13
N THR A 79 -9.21 -8.52 25.53
CA THR A 79 -10.44 -7.76 25.84
C THR A 79 -11.28 -7.52 24.60
N ILE A 80 -12.58 -7.24 24.79
CA ILE A 80 -13.46 -6.83 23.68
C ILE A 80 -12.96 -5.53 23.03
N GLN A 81 -12.38 -4.63 23.82
CA GLN A 81 -11.81 -3.39 23.29
C GLN A 81 -10.62 -3.68 22.36
N ALA A 82 -9.68 -4.54 22.78
CA ALA A 82 -8.57 -4.98 21.94
C ALA A 82 -9.05 -5.70 20.65
N ALA A 83 -10.11 -6.51 20.75
CA ALA A 83 -10.72 -7.15 19.59
C ALA A 83 -11.34 -6.13 18.62
N ARG A 84 -12.00 -5.08 19.14
CA ARG A 84 -12.55 -3.98 18.33
C ARG A 84 -11.44 -3.20 17.63
N GLU A 85 -10.35 -2.88 18.31
CA GLU A 85 -9.20 -2.18 17.73
C GLU A 85 -8.52 -3.00 16.63
N THR A 86 -8.38 -4.31 16.85
CA THR A 86 -7.87 -5.26 15.86
C THR A 86 -8.76 -5.26 14.61
N GLN A 87 -10.08 -5.37 14.76
CA GLN A 87 -11.01 -5.35 13.62
C GLN A 87 -11.02 -3.99 12.93
N ALA A 88 -10.95 -2.89 13.69
CA ALA A 88 -10.91 -1.53 13.16
C ALA A 88 -9.71 -1.33 12.23
N THR A 89 -8.53 -1.82 12.61
CA THR A 89 -7.32 -1.68 11.77
C THR A 89 -7.25 -2.74 10.68
N ASN A 90 -7.36 -4.03 11.05
CA ASN A 90 -6.98 -5.15 10.18
C ASN A 90 -8.08 -5.52 9.17
N TYR A 91 -9.33 -5.13 9.43
CA TYR A 91 -10.47 -5.46 8.57
C TYR A 91 -11.15 -4.21 8.02
N TYR A 92 -11.78 -3.40 8.89
CA TYR A 92 -12.52 -2.22 8.46
C TYR A 92 -11.60 -1.18 7.82
N GLY A 93 -10.42 -0.94 8.40
CA GLY A 93 -9.41 -0.03 7.85
C GLY A 93 -8.97 -0.43 6.45
N VAL A 94 -8.68 -1.72 6.23
CA VAL A 94 -8.33 -2.25 4.90
C VAL A 94 -9.47 -2.07 3.91
N LYS A 95 -10.72 -2.34 4.33
CA LYS A 95 -11.88 -2.17 3.46
C LYS A 95 -12.08 -0.70 3.06
N MET A 96 -12.07 0.21 4.03
CA MET A 96 -12.21 1.65 3.79
C MET A 96 -11.11 2.19 2.86
N LEU A 97 -9.86 1.73 3.06
CA LEU A 97 -8.75 2.09 2.18
C LEU A 97 -9.00 1.59 0.76
N ASN A 98 -9.34 0.31 0.61
CA ASN A 98 -9.56 -0.30 -0.70
C ASN A 98 -10.75 0.29 -1.47
N GLU A 99 -11.81 0.75 -0.80
CA GLU A 99 -12.92 1.47 -1.44
C GLU A 99 -12.44 2.69 -2.24
N HIS A 100 -11.35 3.34 -1.80
CA HIS A 100 -10.77 4.50 -2.49
C HIS A 100 -9.67 4.13 -3.48
N LEU A 101 -8.93 3.05 -3.23
CA LEU A 101 -7.77 2.66 -4.02
C LEU A 101 -8.08 1.71 -5.18
N ILE A 102 -9.07 0.81 -5.04
CA ILE A 102 -9.46 -0.12 -6.11
C ILE A 102 -9.83 0.62 -7.40
N PRO A 103 -10.56 1.75 -7.38
CA PRO A 103 -10.82 2.53 -8.60
C PRO A 103 -9.57 3.04 -9.32
N LEU A 104 -8.41 3.01 -8.68
CA LEU A 104 -7.12 3.42 -9.25
C LEU A 104 -6.31 2.23 -9.81
N LEU A 105 -6.74 0.98 -9.58
CA LEU A 105 -6.06 -0.21 -10.10
C LEU A 105 -6.16 -0.33 -11.62
N ARG A 106 -5.09 -0.80 -12.27
CA ARG A 106 -4.98 -1.01 -13.73
C ARG A 106 -4.52 -2.42 -14.09
#